data_AF-A0A562NY85-F1
#
_entry.id   AF-A0A562NY85-F1
#
_cell.length_a   1.000
_cell.length_b   1.000
_cell.length_c   1.000
_cell.angle_alpha   90.00
_cell.angle_beta   90.00
_cell.angle_gamma   90.00
#
_symmetry.space_group_name_H-M   'P 1'
#
loop_
_entity.id
_entity.type
_entity.pdbx_description
1 polymer ?
#
loop_
_entity_poly.entity_id
_entity_poly.type
_entity_poly.pdbx_seq_one_letter_code
_entity_poly.pdbx_strand_id
1 'polypeptide(L)'
;MTAQRKRNENFVLVYSDDRDPSREETAEALDQLKPLPAEEVIPGTIRVTGKRSDVEKCMSHLHQWRMSTEKLFKLNSPYKPQLR
;
A
#
# COMPACT_ATOMS: atom_id res chain seq x y z
N MET A 1 22.76 -11.10 -16.37
CA MET A 1 21.33 -11.23 -16.04
C MET A 1 21.13 -10.70 -14.62
N THR A 2 20.76 -9.44 -14.48
CA THR A 2 20.57 -8.80 -13.18
C THR A 2 19.40 -9.45 -12.47
N ALA A 3 19.67 -10.19 -11.42
CA ALA A 3 18.68 -10.67 -10.48
C ALA A 3 17.99 -9.44 -9.89
N GLN A 4 16.88 -9.05 -10.51
CA GLN A 4 15.92 -8.10 -9.98
C GLN A 4 15.37 -8.81 -8.74
N ARG A 5 16.05 -8.63 -7.60
CA ARG A 5 15.54 -9.01 -6.28
C ARG A 5 14.13 -8.45 -6.28
N LYS A 6 13.11 -9.32 -6.33
CA LYS A 6 11.70 -8.95 -6.23
C LYS A 6 11.53 -8.35 -4.84
N ARG A 7 11.89 -7.08 -4.71
CA ARG A 7 11.92 -6.35 -3.45
C ARG A 7 10.46 -6.15 -3.11
N ASN A 8 10.07 -6.53 -1.91
CA ASN A 8 8.76 -6.15 -1.42
C ASN A 8 8.70 -4.62 -1.41
N GLU A 9 7.62 -4.08 -1.96
CA GLU A 9 7.32 -2.65 -2.00
C GLU A 9 6.15 -2.38 -1.04
N ASN A 10 6.08 -1.14 -0.55
CA ASN A 10 4.96 -0.70 0.28
C ASN A 10 3.86 -0.15 -0.63
N PHE A 11 2.64 -0.62 -0.42
CA PHE A 11 1.46 -0.16 -1.10
C PHE A 11 0.47 0.36 -0.07
N VAL A 12 -0.23 1.43 -0.43
CA VAL A 12 -1.29 2.01 0.39
C VAL A 12 -2.60 1.84 -0.38
N LEU A 13 -3.52 1.06 0.18
CA LEU A 13 -4.88 0.97 -0.30
C LEU A 13 -5.68 2.11 0.32
N VAL A 14 -6.31 2.91 -0.52
CA VAL A 14 -7.15 4.03 -0.09
C VAL A 14 -8.57 3.74 -0.52
N TYR A 15 -9.52 3.91 0.38
CA TYR A 15 -10.94 3.79 0.05
C TYR A 15 -11.36 4.96 -0.86
N SER A 16 -12.12 4.66 -1.91
CA SER A 16 -12.38 5.61 -3.02
C SER A 16 -13.62 6.47 -2.83
N ASP A 17 -14.48 6.13 -1.88
CA ASP A 17 -15.68 6.90 -1.54
C ASP A 17 -15.29 8.04 -0.57
N ASP A 18 -16.11 9.09 -0.52
CA ASP A 18 -15.93 10.26 0.37
C ASP A 18 -16.32 9.95 1.82
N ARG A 19 -16.88 8.76 2.05
CA ARG A 19 -17.30 8.23 3.34
C ARG A 19 -16.28 7.26 3.90
N ASP A 20 -16.23 7.15 5.22
CA ASP A 20 -15.48 6.07 5.87
C ASP A 20 -16.04 4.70 5.46
N PRO A 21 -15.18 3.70 5.15
CA PRO A 21 -15.65 2.36 4.86
C PRO A 21 -16.35 1.77 6.06
N SER A 22 -17.40 0.99 5.81
CA SER A 22 -18.08 0.25 6.87
C SER A 22 -17.15 -0.80 7.48
N ARG A 23 -17.56 -1.34 8.62
CA ARG A 23 -16.83 -2.43 9.28
C ARG A 23 -16.77 -3.67 8.39
N GLU A 24 -17.85 -3.96 7.66
CA GLU A 24 -17.93 -5.09 6.74
C GLU A 24 -16.97 -4.90 5.55
N GLU A 25 -16.93 -3.71 4.96
CA GLU A 25 -16.04 -3.39 3.83
C GLU A 25 -14.57 -3.44 4.24
N THR A 26 -14.25 -2.94 5.44
CA THR A 26 -12.90 -3.04 6.01
C THR A 26 -12.53 -4.50 6.29
N ALA A 27 -13.45 -5.30 6.82
CA ALA A 27 -13.21 -6.72 7.10
C ALA A 27 -13.01 -7.53 5.80
N GLU A 28 -13.78 -7.24 4.74
CA GLU A 28 -13.59 -7.86 3.43
C GLU A 28 -12.23 -7.50 2.84
N ALA A 29 -11.83 -6.23 2.89
CA ALA A 29 -10.51 -5.80 2.47
C ALA A 29 -9.40 -6.52 3.24
N LEU A 30 -9.51 -6.63 4.57
CA LEU A 30 -8.54 -7.34 5.39
C LEU A 30 -8.49 -8.84 5.11
N ASP A 31 -9.63 -9.48 4.81
CA ASP A 31 -9.66 -10.91 4.48
C ASP A 31 -8.98 -11.20 3.14
N GLN A 32 -9.20 -10.34 2.13
CA GLN A 32 -8.48 -10.42 0.85
C GLN A 32 -6.99 -10.12 1.00
N LEU A 33 -6.61 -9.26 1.97
CA LEU A 33 -5.22 -8.89 2.24
C LEU A 33 -4.50 -9.82 3.21
N LYS A 34 -5.17 -10.78 3.88
CA LYS A 34 -4.54 -11.81 4.74
C LYS A 34 -3.26 -12.45 4.20
N PRO A 35 -3.13 -12.81 2.90
CA PRO A 35 -1.89 -13.39 2.38
C PRO A 35 -0.70 -12.41 2.37
N LEU A 36 -0.94 -11.12 2.61
CA LEU A 36 0.06 -10.06 2.63
C LEU A 36 0.21 -9.50 4.05
N PRO A 37 1.44 -9.16 4.48
CA PRO A 37 1.62 -8.45 5.73
C PRO A 37 1.04 -7.03 5.63
N ALA A 38 -0.06 -6.80 6.36
CA ALA A 38 -0.61 -5.48 6.61
C ALA A 38 0.17 -4.83 7.76
N GLU A 39 0.92 -3.78 7.45
CA GLU A 39 1.75 -3.05 8.43
C GLU A 39 0.89 -2.08 9.25
N GLU A 40 -0.13 -1.50 8.62
CA GLU A 40 -0.99 -0.49 9.24
C GLU A 40 -2.41 -0.58 8.67
N VAL A 41 -3.41 -0.55 9.55
CA VAL A 41 -4.82 -0.61 9.18
C VAL A 41 -5.53 0.55 9.84
N ILE A 42 -5.94 1.52 9.03
CA ILE A 42 -6.72 2.69 9.44
C ILE A 42 -8.05 2.63 8.65
N PRO A 43 -9.19 3.01 9.22
CA PRO A 43 -10.41 3.17 8.45
C PRO A 43 -10.15 4.06 7.22
N GLY A 44 -10.47 3.54 6.04
CA GLY A 44 -10.26 4.23 4.76
C GLY A 44 -8.83 4.14 4.20
N THR A 45 -7.84 3.65 4.96
CA THR A 45 -6.45 3.53 4.51
C THR A 45 -5.75 2.28 5.07
N ILE A 46 -5.31 1.37 4.21
CA ILE A 46 -4.61 0.15 4.62
C ILE A 46 -3.24 0.11 3.96
N ARG A 47 -2.18 -0.06 4.76
CA ARG A 47 -0.82 -0.21 4.25
C ARG A 47 -0.41 -1.67 4.25
N VAL A 48 0.06 -2.15 3.11
CA VAL A 48 0.51 -3.52 2.91
C VAL A 48 1.89 -3.56 2.27
N THR A 49 2.67 -4.58 2.64
CA THR A 49 4.01 -4.79 2.09
C THR A 49 4.01 -6.07 1.26
N GLY A 50 4.41 -6.01 0.00
CA GLY A 50 4.35 -7.18 -0.85
C GLY A 50 4.89 -6.96 -2.25
N LYS A 51 4.69 -7.93 -3.13
CA LYS A 51 4.94 -7.74 -4.56
C LYS A 51 3.72 -7.07 -5.17
N ARG A 52 3.95 -6.12 -6.07
CA ARG A 52 2.88 -5.44 -6.81
C ARG A 52 1.84 -6.41 -7.38
N SER A 53 2.28 -7.46 -8.05
CA SER A 53 1.38 -8.45 -8.68
C SER A 53 0.54 -9.24 -7.68
N ASP A 54 1.02 -9.44 -6.45
CA ASP A 54 0.26 -10.13 -5.40
C ASP A 54 -0.78 -9.17 -4.81
N VAL A 55 -0.41 -7.90 -4.60
CA VAL A 55 -1.33 -6.83 -4.17
C VAL A 55 -2.42 -6.58 -5.21
N GLU A 56 -2.06 -6.46 -6.49
CA GLU A 56 -3.02 -6.25 -7.59
C GLU A 56 -4.04 -7.40 -7.71
N LYS A 57 -3.62 -8.65 -7.45
CA LYS A 57 -4.53 -9.80 -7.40
C LYS A 57 -5.53 -9.69 -6.24
N CYS A 58 -5.06 -9.33 -5.04
CA CYS A 58 -5.94 -9.14 -3.88
C CYS A 58 -6.91 -7.96 -4.11
N MET A 59 -6.44 -6.91 -4.78
CA MET A 59 -7.22 -5.71 -5.12
C MET A 59 -8.25 -5.91 -6.23
N SER A 60 -8.13 -6.96 -7.04
CA SER A 60 -9.03 -7.20 -8.18
C SER A 60 -10.50 -7.39 -7.72
N HIS A 61 -10.70 -7.80 -6.47
CA HIS A 61 -12.01 -8.00 -5.86
C HIS A 61 -12.49 -6.80 -5.02
N LEU A 62 -11.65 -5.78 -4.80
CA LEU A 62 -11.94 -4.64 -3.93
C LEU A 62 -12.20 -3.38 -4.76
N HIS A 63 -13.37 -3.33 -5.43
CA HIS A 63 -13.70 -2.26 -6.39
C HIS A 63 -13.76 -0.84 -5.81
N GLN A 64 -14.06 -0.73 -4.51
CA GLN A 64 -14.10 0.56 -3.81
C GLN A 64 -12.74 0.98 -3.25
N TRP A 65 -11.74 0.09 -3.29
CA TRP A 65 -10.40 0.40 -2.83
C TRP A 65 -9.49 0.68 -4.03
N ARG A 66 -8.59 1.65 -3.88
CA ARG A 66 -7.60 2.00 -4.89
C ARG A 66 -6.20 1.79 -4.35
N MET A 67 -5.39 1.10 -5.15
CA MET A 67 -3.96 0.96 -4.89
C MET A 67 -3.28 2.29 -5.20
N SER A 68 -2.74 2.93 -4.17
CA SER A 68 -1.75 3.97 -4.30
C SER A 68 -0.39 3.35 -4.02
N THR A 69 0.54 3.47 -4.96
CA THR A 69 1.94 3.21 -4.62
C THR A 69 2.33 4.24 -3.57
N GLU A 70 2.88 3.81 -2.44
CA GLU A 70 3.59 4.73 -1.55
C GLU A 70 4.72 5.28 -2.40
N LYS A 71 4.51 6.44 -3.05
CA LYS A 71 5.61 7.22 -3.57
C LYS A 71 6.40 7.47 -2.32
N LEU A 72 7.51 6.76 -2.17
CA LEU A 72 8.61 7.17 -1.32
C LEU A 72 8.79 8.64 -1.69
N PHE A 73 8.19 9.53 -0.90
CA PHE A 73 8.72 10.86 -0.78
C PHE A 73 10.10 10.54 -0.25
N LYS A 74 11.06 10.46 -1.18
CA LYS A 74 12.42 10.89 -0.91
C LYS A 74 12.22 12.34 -0.51
N LEU A 75 11.86 12.54 0.75
CA LEU A 75 12.19 13.72 1.48
C LEU A 75 13.69 13.76 1.29
N ASN A 76 14.16 14.57 0.34
CA ASN A 76 15.55 14.90 0.25
C ASN A 76 15.85 15.45 1.65
N SER A 77 16.50 14.66 2.50
CA SER A 77 16.89 15.11 3.83
C SER A 77 17.57 16.46 3.61
N PRO A 78 17.10 17.57 4.23
CA PRO A 78 17.58 18.90 3.90
C PRO A 78 19.01 19.18 4.40
N TYR A 79 19.80 18.14 4.69
CA TYR A 79 21.12 18.26 5.30
C TYR A 79 22.19 17.54 4.48
N LYS A 80 22.62 18.20 3.42
CA LYS A 80 24.05 18.28 3.09
C LYS A 80 24.36 19.72 2.66
N PRO A 81 24.70 20.63 3.59
CA PRO A 81 25.44 21.82 3.19
C PRO A 81 26.73 21.31 2.54
N GLN A 82 26.88 21.60 1.25
CA GLN A 82 28.11 21.30 0.54
C GLN A 82 29.20 22.19 1.14
N LEU A 83 30.16 21.55 1.80
CA LEU A 83 31.41 22.20 2.19
C LEU A 83 32.09 22.67 0.91
N ARG A 84 32.24 23.98 0.75
CA ARG A 84 33.19 24.56 -0.19
C ARG A 84 33.85 25.77 0.46
#